data_AF-X0TH37-F1
#
_entry.id   AF-X0TH37-F1
#
_cell.length_a   1.000
_cell.length_b   1.000
_cell.length_c   1.000
_cell.angle_alpha   90.00
_cell.angle_beta   90.00
_cell.angle_gamma   90.00
#
_symmetry.space_group_name_H-M   'P 1'
#
loop_
_entity.id
_entity.type
_entity.pdbx_description
1 polymer ?
#
loop_
_entity_poly.entity_id
_entity_poly.type
_entity_poly.pdbx_seq_one_letter_code
_entity_poly.pdbx_strand_id
1 'polypeptide(L)'
;MVIEFYILIVMLAVFALAVFLGRFPIGVSLALASIIGALMAGYGIPLRHLVEGSFAYLDPILIIASAMVFMEIIKETGALGEISRLIITHLHNRPFWMLLLITLFIMFPGMITGLSTAAVLTTGAIVAPALMHLGIPRK
;
A
#
# COMPACT_ATOMS: atom_id res chain seq x y z
N MET A 1 3.01 -0.88 -34.28
CA MET A 1 3.83 0.19 -33.69
C MET A 1 3.12 1.54 -33.58
N VAL A 2 2.81 2.28 -34.66
CA VAL A 2 2.23 3.64 -34.53
C VAL A 2 0.84 3.64 -33.86
N ILE A 3 -0.02 2.69 -34.21
CA ILE A 3 -1.38 2.56 -33.64
C ILE A 3 -1.35 2.16 -32.17
N GLU A 4 -0.48 1.23 -31.78
CA GLU A 4 -0.33 0.79 -30.38
C GLU A 4 0.18 1.92 -29.48
N PHE A 5 1.13 2.71 -29.98
CA PHE A 5 1.63 3.88 -29.27
C PHE A 5 0.54 4.94 -29.05
N TYR A 6 -0.32 5.15 -30.06
CA TYR A 6 -1.45 6.05 -29.93
C TYR A 6 -2.45 5.58 -28.86
N ILE A 7 -2.80 4.28 -28.86
CA ILE A 7 -3.70 3.69 -27.86
C ILE A 7 -3.09 3.84 -26.45
N LEU A 8 -1.79 3.60 -26.30
CA LEU A 8 -1.09 3.78 -25.03
C LEU A 8 -1.20 5.22 -24.51
N ILE A 9 -0.98 6.21 -25.38
CA ILE A 9 -1.11 7.64 -25.01
C ILE A 9 -2.54 7.94 -24.54
N VAL A 10 -3.55 7.44 -25.26
CA VAL A 10 -4.94 7.64 -24.88
C VAL A 10 -5.23 7.00 -23.52
N MET A 11 -4.78 5.78 -23.27
CA MET A 11 -4.94 5.11 -21.98
C MET A 11 -4.28 5.90 -20.83
N LEU A 12 -3.05 6.39 -21.04
CA LEU A 12 -2.34 7.21 -20.07
C LEU A 12 -3.07 8.54 -19.79
N ALA A 13 -3.57 9.21 -20.83
CA ALA A 13 -4.32 10.45 -20.70
C ALA A 13 -5.62 10.23 -19.93
N VAL A 14 -6.37 9.17 -20.24
CA VAL A 14 -7.62 8.83 -19.54
C VAL A 14 -7.36 8.51 -18.07
N PHE A 15 -6.32 7.71 -17.78
CA PHE A 15 -5.91 7.43 -16.41
C PHE A 15 -5.56 8.72 -15.65
N ALA A 16 -4.70 9.57 -16.23
CA ALA A 16 -4.30 10.83 -15.62
C ALA A 16 -5.49 11.77 -15.38
N LEU A 17 -6.39 11.93 -16.35
CA LEU A 17 -7.59 12.75 -16.21
C LEU A 17 -8.53 12.21 -15.14
N ALA A 18 -8.75 10.88 -15.10
CA ALA A 18 -9.60 10.24 -14.10
C ALA A 18 -9.03 10.42 -12.68
N VAL A 19 -7.72 10.30 -12.50
CA VAL A 19 -7.06 10.45 -11.19
C VAL A 19 -6.97 11.91 -10.77
N PHE A 20 -6.42 12.80 -11.61
CA PHE A 20 -6.13 14.17 -11.21
C PHE A 20 -7.34 15.09 -11.26
N LEU A 21 -8.20 14.95 -12.27
CA LEU A 21 -9.36 15.80 -12.46
C LEU A 21 -10.61 15.17 -11.84
N GLY A 22 -10.83 13.87 -12.09
CA GLY A 22 -11.97 13.12 -11.56
C GLY A 22 -11.83 12.69 -10.10
N ARG A 23 -10.61 12.70 -9.54
CA ARG A 23 -10.30 12.19 -8.19
C ARG A 23 -10.82 10.77 -7.94
N PHE A 24 -10.91 9.96 -8.98
CA PHE A 24 -11.36 8.58 -8.85
C PHE A 24 -10.31 7.73 -8.14
N PRO A 25 -10.72 6.67 -7.41
CA PRO A 25 -9.79 5.67 -6.93
C PRO A 25 -8.95 5.10 -8.07
N ILE A 26 -7.67 4.80 -7.80
CA ILE A 26 -6.70 4.36 -8.81
C ILE A 26 -7.22 3.13 -9.58
N GLY A 27 -7.84 2.16 -8.88
CA GLY A 27 -8.41 0.97 -9.52
C GLY A 27 -9.52 1.27 -10.53
N VAL A 28 -10.42 2.23 -10.21
CA VAL A 28 -11.49 2.66 -11.11
C VAL A 28 -10.90 3.38 -12.33
N SER A 29 -9.89 4.22 -12.10
CA SER A 29 -9.20 4.95 -13.17
C SER A 29 -8.49 4.00 -14.14
N LEU A 30 -7.86 2.94 -13.63
CA LEU A 30 -7.24 1.89 -14.44
C LEU A 30 -8.27 1.08 -15.24
N ALA A 31 -9.42 0.78 -14.64
CA ALA A 31 -10.52 0.10 -15.33
C ALA A 31 -11.10 0.95 -16.47
N LEU A 32 -11.29 2.25 -16.27
CA LEU A 32 -11.72 3.17 -17.32
C LEU A 32 -10.70 3.26 -18.46
N ALA A 33 -9.41 3.37 -18.11
CA ALA A 33 -8.33 3.39 -19.09
C ALA A 33 -8.28 2.10 -19.91
N SER A 34 -8.45 0.93 -19.29
CA SER A 34 -8.45 -0.36 -20.01
C SER A 34 -9.67 -0.55 -20.91
N ILE A 35 -10.86 -0.07 -20.51
CA ILE A 35 -12.06 -0.07 -21.36
C ILE A 35 -11.84 0.81 -22.59
N ILE A 36 -11.32 2.04 -22.41
CA ILE A 36 -11.07 2.95 -23.54
C ILE A 36 -9.98 2.38 -24.45
N GLY A 37 -8.93 1.78 -23.90
CA GLY A 37 -7.91 1.08 -24.68
C GLY A 37 -8.48 -0.05 -25.55
N ALA A 38 -9.35 -0.88 -24.99
CA ALA A 38 -10.01 -1.98 -25.72
C ALA A 38 -10.97 -1.48 -26.81
N LEU A 39 -11.71 -0.41 -26.56
CA LEU A 39 -12.56 0.24 -27.55
C LEU A 39 -11.74 0.78 -28.73
N MET A 40 -10.64 1.47 -28.44
CA MET A 40 -9.74 2.02 -29.47
C MET A 40 -9.00 0.94 -30.27
N ALA A 41 -8.76 -0.22 -29.66
CA ALA A 41 -8.18 -1.39 -30.32
C ALA A 41 -9.21 -2.20 -31.14
N GLY A 42 -10.50 -1.83 -31.13
CA GLY A 42 -11.56 -2.50 -31.88
C GLY A 42 -12.13 -3.77 -31.23
N TYR A 43 -11.74 -4.08 -29.98
CA TYR A 43 -12.22 -5.25 -29.23
C TYR A 43 -13.57 -5.02 -28.52
N GLY A 44 -14.15 -3.82 -28.63
CA GLY A 44 -15.41 -3.48 -27.99
C GLY A 44 -15.29 -3.32 -26.48
N ILE A 45 -16.36 -3.60 -25.73
CA ILE A 45 -16.37 -3.53 -24.26
C ILE A 45 -15.91 -4.90 -23.71
N PRO A 46 -14.72 -5.00 -23.08
CA PRO A 46 -14.14 -6.28 -22.70
C PRO A 46 -14.67 -6.79 -21.34
N LEU A 47 -15.99 -6.88 -21.18
CA LEU A 47 -16.65 -7.27 -19.92
C LEU A 47 -16.09 -8.57 -19.35
N ARG A 48 -15.91 -9.58 -20.21
CA ARG A 48 -15.33 -10.87 -19.82
C ARG A 48 -13.93 -10.72 -19.22
N HIS A 49 -13.08 -9.89 -19.83
CA HIS A 49 -11.69 -9.74 -19.39
C HIS A 49 -11.58 -8.85 -18.16
N LEU A 50 -12.51 -7.90 -17.96
CA LEU A 50 -12.61 -7.16 -16.71
C LEU A 50 -13.00 -8.09 -15.55
N VAL A 51 -13.99 -8.95 -15.76
CA VAL A 51 -14.45 -9.88 -14.72
C VAL A 51 -13.40 -10.95 -14.48
N GLU A 52 -13.06 -11.77 -15.49
CA GLU A 52 -12.08 -12.85 -15.36
C GLU A 52 -10.71 -12.33 -14.89
N GLY A 53 -10.26 -11.19 -15.41
CA GLY A 53 -9.00 -10.55 -15.00
C GLY A 53 -9.01 -10.06 -13.55
N SER A 54 -10.14 -9.56 -13.04
CA SER A 54 -10.26 -9.15 -11.63
C SER A 54 -10.34 -10.36 -10.70
N PHE A 55 -11.06 -11.41 -11.10
CA PHE A 55 -11.19 -12.65 -10.32
C PHE A 55 -9.87 -13.40 -10.20
N ALA A 56 -8.92 -13.23 -11.14
CA ALA A 56 -7.56 -13.75 -11.00
C ALA A 56 -6.83 -13.21 -9.74
N TYR A 57 -7.23 -12.05 -9.22
CA TYR A 57 -6.67 -11.46 -8.00
C TYR A 57 -7.47 -11.80 -6.74
N LEU A 58 -8.55 -12.58 -6.83
CA LEU A 58 -9.41 -12.89 -5.69
C LEU A 58 -8.61 -13.53 -4.54
N ASP A 59 -7.75 -14.50 -4.85
CA ASP A 59 -6.92 -15.18 -3.86
C ASP A 59 -5.96 -14.20 -3.14
N PRO A 60 -5.12 -13.41 -3.84
CA PRO A 60 -4.33 -12.34 -3.22
C PRO A 60 -5.17 -11.34 -2.40
N ILE A 61 -6.34 -10.93 -2.90
CA ILE A 61 -7.22 -9.98 -2.20
C ILE A 61 -7.69 -10.56 -0.87
N LEU A 62 -8.11 -11.83 -0.85
CA LEU A 62 -8.53 -12.50 0.37
C LEU A 62 -7.37 -12.65 1.36
N ILE A 63 -6.18 -13.00 0.89
CA ILE A 63 -4.97 -13.08 1.72
C ILE A 63 -4.69 -11.72 2.37
N ILE A 64 -4.67 -10.63 1.59
CA ILE A 64 -4.44 -9.27 2.10
C ILE A 64 -5.55 -8.87 3.07
N ALA A 65 -6.81 -9.17 2.76
CA ALA A 65 -7.95 -8.87 3.64
C ALA A 65 -7.83 -9.57 5.00
N SER A 66 -7.54 -10.87 5.02
CA SER A 66 -7.30 -11.62 6.25
C SER A 66 -6.10 -11.07 7.02
N ALA A 67 -5.03 -10.70 6.31
CA ALA A 67 -3.83 -10.18 6.94
C ALA A 67 -4.03 -8.76 7.50
N MET A 68 -4.87 -7.93 6.87
CA MET A 68 -5.30 -6.64 7.43
C MET A 68 -6.10 -6.82 8.73
N VAL A 69 -7.04 -7.78 8.78
CA VAL A 69 -7.79 -8.09 10.00
C VAL A 69 -6.86 -8.58 11.11
N PHE A 70 -5.93 -9.48 10.79
CA PHE A 70 -4.90 -9.94 11.72
C PHE A 70 -4.06 -8.77 12.25
N MET A 71 -3.63 -7.87 11.37
CA MET A 71 -2.82 -6.70 11.72
C MET A 71 -3.56 -5.75 12.67
N GLU A 72 -4.86 -5.55 12.44
CA GLU A 72 -5.72 -4.74 13.32
C GLU A 72 -5.82 -5.35 14.72
N ILE A 73 -6.00 -6.67 14.82
CA ILE A 73 -6.02 -7.38 16.10
C ILE A 73 -4.68 -7.25 16.84
N ILE A 74 -3.55 -7.42 16.14
CA ILE A 74 -2.21 -7.28 16.73
C ILE A 74 -1.93 -5.84 17.20
N LYS A 75 -2.51 -4.84 16.53
CA LYS A 75 -2.46 -3.44 16.97
C LYS A 75 -3.28 -3.22 18.23
N GLU A 76 -4.54 -3.69 18.26
CA GLU A 76 -5.47 -3.51 19.39
C GLU A 76 -5.03 -4.24 20.67
N THR A 77 -4.35 -5.38 20.53
CA THR A 77 -3.79 -6.11 21.70
C THR A 77 -2.62 -5.37 22.36
N GLY A 78 -2.11 -4.29 21.77
CA GLY A 78 -0.93 -3.58 22.27
C GLY A 78 0.39 -4.32 22.05
N ALA A 79 0.37 -5.50 21.40
CA ALA A 79 1.56 -6.29 21.12
C ALA A 79 2.60 -5.50 20.31
N LEU A 80 2.15 -4.66 19.37
CA LEU A 80 3.07 -3.79 18.62
C LEU A 80 3.79 -2.77 19.50
N GLY A 81 3.08 -2.21 20.49
CA GLY A 81 3.65 -1.26 21.44
C GLY A 81 4.70 -1.92 22.33
N GLU A 82 4.41 -3.12 22.84
CA GLU A 82 5.36 -3.86 23.67
C GLU A 82 6.60 -4.32 22.90
N ILE A 83 6.45 -4.79 21.66
CA ILE A 83 7.62 -5.14 20.83
C ILE A 83 8.51 -3.92 20.60
N SER A 84 7.92 -2.76 20.26
CA SER A 84 8.66 -1.50 20.12
C SER A 84 9.41 -1.14 21.42
N ARG A 85 8.73 -1.25 22.56
CA ARG A 85 9.34 -1.00 23.88
C ARG A 85 10.49 -1.97 24.19
N LEU A 86 10.35 -3.24 23.85
CA LEU A 86 11.40 -4.25 24.05
C LEU A 86 12.64 -3.94 23.20
N ILE A 87 12.45 -3.60 21.92
CA ILE A 87 13.54 -3.21 21.01
C ILE A 87 14.30 -2.01 21.60
N ILE A 88 13.56 -0.99 22.07
CA ILE A 88 14.19 0.22 22.64
C ILE A 88 14.91 -0.09 23.94
N THR A 89 14.26 -0.75 24.89
CA THR A 89 14.83 -1.00 26.22
C THR A 89 16.05 -1.91 26.18
N HIS A 90 16.10 -2.91 25.29
CA HIS A 90 17.26 -3.80 25.18
C HIS A 90 18.40 -3.24 24.33
N LEU A 91 18.06 -2.41 23.33
CA LEU A 91 19.02 -1.97 22.31
C LEU A 91 19.35 -0.47 22.36
N HIS A 92 18.84 0.29 23.35
CA HIS A 92 19.19 1.70 23.56
C HIS A 92 20.70 1.95 23.60
N ASN A 93 21.48 1.01 24.14
CA ASN A 93 22.94 1.10 24.22
C ASN A 93 23.65 0.96 22.87
N ARG A 94 22.96 0.49 21.82
CA ARG A 94 23.49 0.30 20.46
C ARG A 94 22.58 0.96 19.43
N PRO A 95 22.68 2.28 19.22
CA PRO A 95 21.70 3.06 18.46
C PRO A 95 21.54 2.60 17.00
N PHE A 96 22.62 2.16 16.36
CA PHE A 96 22.55 1.62 14.99
C PHE A 96 21.62 0.40 14.88
N TRP A 97 21.79 -0.59 15.77
CA TRP A 97 20.98 -1.80 15.76
C TRP A 97 19.54 -1.53 16.17
N MET A 98 19.34 -0.62 17.13
CA MET A 98 18.02 -0.18 17.55
C MET A 98 17.23 0.42 16.37
N LEU A 99 17.84 1.37 15.66
CA LEU A 99 17.20 2.03 14.51
C LEU A 99 16.92 1.04 13.39
N LEU A 100 17.86 0.14 13.08
CA LEU A 100 17.66 -0.88 12.04
C LEU A 100 16.47 -1.79 12.37
N LEU A 101 16.39 -2.30 13.59
CA LEU A 101 15.28 -3.18 13.99
C LEU A 101 13.95 -2.43 14.07
N ILE A 102 13.95 -1.18 14.53
CA ILE A 102 12.71 -0.42 14.64
C ILE A 102 12.18 -0.01 13.27
N THR A 103 13.05 0.30 12.31
CA THR A 103 12.66 0.52 10.91
C THR A 103 12.08 -0.76 10.31
N LEU A 104 12.76 -1.90 10.48
CA LEU A 104 12.26 -3.19 9.98
C LEU A 104 10.89 -3.54 10.60
N PHE A 105 10.72 -3.26 11.89
CA PHE A 105 9.48 -3.47 12.62
C PHE A 105 8.34 -2.57 12.11
N ILE A 106 8.59 -1.27 11.87
CA ILE A 106 7.59 -0.34 11.31
C ILE A 106 7.15 -0.77 9.91
N MET A 107 8.06 -1.35 9.13
CA MET A 107 7.75 -1.81 7.77
C MET A 107 6.87 -3.06 7.76
N PHE A 108 6.83 -3.83 8.85
CA PHE A 108 6.16 -5.13 8.89
C PHE A 108 4.66 -5.04 8.56
N PRO A 109 3.87 -4.11 9.15
CA PRO A 109 2.47 -3.97 8.78
C PRO A 109 2.28 -3.43 7.36
N GLY A 110 3.21 -2.61 6.87
CA GLY A 110 3.18 -2.12 5.49
C GLY A 110 3.39 -3.21 4.45
N MET A 111 4.29 -4.15 4.73
CA MET A 111 4.53 -5.31 3.86
C MET A 111 3.32 -6.23 3.79
N ILE A 112 2.61 -6.40 4.91
CA ILE A 112 1.43 -7.26 5.00
C ILE A 112 0.21 -6.62 4.32
N THR A 113 -0.02 -5.33 4.56
CA THR A 113 -1.22 -4.62 4.11
C THR A 113 -1.08 -3.97 2.74
N GLY A 114 0.12 -3.96 2.16
CA GLY A 114 0.39 -3.43 0.81
C GLY A 114 0.28 -1.90 0.68
N LEU A 115 0.06 -1.18 1.79
CA LEU A 115 -0.10 0.27 1.83
C LEU A 115 0.94 0.90 2.74
N SER A 116 1.88 1.64 2.15
CA SER A 116 2.94 2.32 2.91
C SER A 116 2.42 3.38 3.88
N THR A 117 1.29 4.04 3.55
CA THR A 117 0.64 5.02 4.44
C THR A 117 0.08 4.34 5.69
N ALA A 118 -0.50 3.15 5.56
CA ALA A 118 -1.01 2.39 6.70
C ALA A 118 0.13 2.01 7.66
N ALA A 119 1.30 1.61 7.14
CA ALA A 119 2.48 1.29 7.95
C ALA A 119 2.96 2.47 8.81
N VAL A 120 3.07 3.64 8.19
CA VAL A 120 3.55 4.86 8.85
C VAL A 120 2.54 5.34 9.89
N LEU A 121 1.25 5.33 9.57
CA LEU A 121 0.19 5.81 10.46
C LEU A 121 -0.11 4.86 11.62
N THR A 122 0.17 3.56 11.47
CA THR A 122 -0.03 2.57 12.54
C THR A 122 1.22 2.43 13.39
N THR A 123 2.26 1.75 12.90
CA THR A 123 3.46 1.43 13.68
C THR A 123 4.37 2.62 13.87
N GLY A 124 4.49 3.49 12.86
CA GLY A 124 5.26 4.73 12.98
C GLY A 124 4.73 5.63 14.10
N ALA A 125 3.40 5.75 14.23
CA ALA A 125 2.77 6.50 15.31
C ALA A 125 2.97 5.87 16.71
N ILE A 126 3.07 4.54 16.78
CA ILE A 126 3.34 3.80 18.03
C ILE A 126 4.81 3.98 18.47
N VAL A 127 5.74 3.96 17.50
CA VAL A 127 7.18 4.03 17.76
C VAL A 127 7.65 5.46 18.04
N ALA A 128 7.08 6.46 17.37
CA ALA A 128 7.56 7.85 17.46
C ALA A 128 7.66 8.41 18.90
N PRO A 129 6.67 8.23 19.79
CA PRO A 129 6.78 8.67 21.19
C PRO A 129 7.95 8.02 21.93
N ALA A 130 8.24 6.76 21.63
CA ALA A 130 9.30 6.00 22.30
C ALA A 130 10.70 6.45 21.81
N LEU A 131 10.85 6.78 20.52
CA LEU A 131 12.08 7.42 20.01
C LEU A 131 12.29 8.83 20.57
N MET A 132 11.21 9.61 20.74
CA MET A 132 11.29 10.94 21.34
C MET A 132 11.76 10.90 22.80
N HIS A 133 11.37 9.88 23.56
CA HIS A 133 11.87 9.67 24.93
C HIS A 133 13.37 9.36 24.99
N LEU A 134 13.97 8.86 23.90
CA LEU A 134 15.41 8.60 23.80
C LEU A 134 16.22 9.84 23.38
N GLY A 135 15.56 11.00 23.26
CA GLY A 135 16.19 12.25 22.85
C GLY A 135 16.32 12.44 21.35
N ILE A 136 15.67 11.60 20.52
CA ILE A 136 15.59 11.81 19.07
C ILE A 136 14.52 12.89 18.81
N PRO A 137 14.90 14.09 18.35
CA PRO A 137 13.97 15.18 18.17
C PRO A 137 13.00 14.90 17.02
N ARG A 138 11.80 15.49 17.11
CA ARG A 138 10.75 15.39 16.07
C ARG A 138 11.05 16.22 14.81
N LYS A 139 12.20 16.90 14.77
CA LYS A 139 12.62 17.85 13.74
C LYS A 139 13.96 17.44 13.16
#